data_AF-A0A285XX11-F1
#
_entry.id   AF-A0A285XX11-F1
#
_cell.length_a   1.000
_cell.length_b   1.000
_cell.length_c   1.000
_cell.angle_alpha   90.00
_cell.angle_beta   90.00
_cell.angle_gamma   90.00
#
_symmetry.space_group_name_H-M   'P 1'
#
loop_
_entity.id
_entity.type
_entity.pdbx_description
1 polymer ?
#
loop_
_entity_poly.entity_id
_entity_poly.type
_entity_poly.pdbx_seq_one_letter_code
_entity_poly.pdbx_strand_id
1 'polypeptide(L)'
;MIDVIQGFIDGAGVRAWIAMGLLLVGSLLSLGAGVGIVRFPDPLVRLHAMAKPQVLGLAFALAAIVVAVWTWTALWVVLPIMVFQLFLVPVSTHMIARAGLRSNDYRHQDLLVDDTE
;
A
#
# COMPACT_ATOMS: atom_id res chain seq x y z
N MET A 1 11.79 27.63 12.16
CA MET A 1 11.67 26.25 11.61
C MET A 1 12.37 25.25 12.52
N ILE A 2 13.63 25.50 12.91
CA ILE A 2 14.37 24.68 13.88
C ILE A 2 13.67 24.69 15.25
N ASP A 3 13.17 25.83 15.73
CA ASP A 3 12.49 25.92 17.04
C ASP A 3 11.14 25.20 17.08
N VAL A 4 10.45 25.10 15.93
CA VAL A 4 9.20 24.34 15.79
C VAL A 4 9.48 22.84 15.80
N ILE A 5 10.57 22.43 15.14
CA ILE A 5 11.02 21.04 15.13
C ILE A 5 11.54 20.65 16.52
N GLN A 6 12.28 21.52 17.21
CA GLN A 6 12.72 21.31 18.59
C GLN A 6 11.54 21.25 19.55
N GLY A 7 10.58 22.19 19.49
CA GLY A 7 9.36 22.13 20.31
C GLY A 7 8.50 20.89 20.03
N PHE A 8 8.50 20.39 18.79
CA PHE A 8 7.90 19.10 18.46
C PHE A 8 8.70 17.93 19.04
N ILE A 9 10.03 17.93 18.95
CA ILE A 9 10.92 16.91 19.53
C ILE A 9 10.79 16.84 21.05
N ASP A 10 10.75 17.99 21.70
CA ASP A 10 10.72 18.10 23.16
C ASP A 10 9.33 17.75 23.73
N GLY A 11 8.27 17.99 22.96
CA GLY A 11 6.88 17.64 23.33
C GLY A 11 6.42 16.25 22.84
N ALA A 12 7.03 15.70 21.82
CA ALA A 12 6.63 14.42 21.21
C ALA A 12 7.20 13.24 22.01
N GLY A 13 6.34 12.52 22.72
CA GLY A 13 6.71 11.25 23.33
C GLY A 13 7.19 10.20 22.31
N VAL A 14 7.90 9.17 22.77
CA VAL A 14 8.48 8.09 21.94
C VAL A 14 7.49 7.48 20.94
N ARG A 15 6.21 7.36 21.32
CA ARG A 15 5.14 6.84 20.43
C ARG A 15 4.94 7.69 19.17
N ALA A 16 5.08 9.01 19.26
CA ALA A 16 4.92 9.90 18.11
C ALA A 16 6.08 9.72 17.12
N TRP A 17 7.30 9.53 17.60
CA TRP A 17 8.46 9.23 16.76
C TRP A 17 8.33 7.89 16.03
N ILE A 18 7.87 6.86 16.73
CA ILE A 18 7.59 5.55 16.11
C ILE A 18 6.49 5.69 15.05
N ALA A 19 5.37 6.34 15.40
CA ALA A 19 4.27 6.55 14.46
C ALA A 19 4.70 7.34 13.21
N MET A 20 5.53 8.37 13.38
CA MET A 20 6.06 9.13 12.25
C MET A 20 6.96 8.28 11.35
N GLY A 21 7.84 7.46 11.92
CA GLY A 21 8.66 6.51 11.14
C GLY A 21 7.81 5.53 10.33
N LEU A 22 6.76 4.98 10.96
CA LEU A 22 5.80 4.09 10.29
C LEU A 22 5.05 4.81 9.16
N LEU A 23 4.58 6.05 9.37
CA LEU A 23 3.92 6.84 8.33
C LEU A 23 4.85 7.16 7.15
N LEU A 24 6.10 7.51 7.42
CA LEU A 24 7.08 7.79 6.36
C LEU A 24 7.30 6.55 5.49
N VAL A 25 7.58 5.40 6.11
CA VAL A 25 7.74 4.13 5.38
C VAL A 25 6.46 3.77 4.61
N GLY A 26 5.30 3.88 5.26
CA GLY A 26 4.01 3.59 4.63
C GLY A 26 3.73 4.49 3.42
N SER A 27 4.01 5.78 3.53
CA SER A 27 3.83 6.76 2.45
C SER A 27 4.76 6.49 1.26
N LEU A 28 6.02 6.12 1.50
CA LEU A 28 6.96 5.76 0.44
C LEU A 28 6.52 4.51 -0.31
N LEU A 29 5.96 3.52 0.40
CA LEU A 29 5.40 2.31 -0.23
C LEU A 29 4.15 2.64 -1.05
N SER A 30 3.24 3.47 -0.55
CA SER A 30 2.07 3.93 -1.30
C SER A 30 2.45 4.76 -2.54
N LEU A 31 3.47 5.61 -2.42
CA LEU A 31 4.05 6.31 -3.57
C LEU A 31 4.65 5.33 -4.58
N GLY A 32 5.39 4.32 -4.09
CA GLY A 32 5.93 3.24 -4.91
C GLY A 32 4.86 2.47 -5.67
N ALA A 33 3.71 2.20 -5.06
CA ALA A 33 2.55 1.60 -5.73
C ALA A 33 2.06 2.48 -6.89
N GLY A 34 1.90 3.80 -6.65
CA GLY A 34 1.50 4.75 -7.67
C GLY A 34 2.50 4.86 -8.82
N VAL A 35 3.80 4.93 -8.50
CA VAL A 35 4.88 4.92 -9.51
C VAL A 35 4.87 3.61 -10.31
N GLY A 36 4.62 2.47 -9.66
CA GLY A 36 4.50 1.16 -10.31
C GLY A 36 3.42 1.15 -11.40
N ILE A 37 2.27 1.78 -11.14
CA ILE A 37 1.21 1.92 -12.15
C ILE A 37 1.69 2.71 -13.37
N VAL A 38 2.46 3.78 -13.20
CA VAL A 38 2.92 4.60 -14.34
C VAL A 38 4.12 3.97 -15.05
N ARG A 39 4.98 3.24 -14.33
CA ARG A 39 6.25 2.73 -14.84
C ARG A 39 6.10 1.43 -15.65
N PHE A 40 5.20 0.54 -15.25
CA PHE A 40 5.09 -0.77 -15.90
C PHE A 40 4.12 -0.70 -17.09
N PRO A 41 4.52 -1.20 -18.28
CA PRO A 41 3.71 -1.13 -19.49
C PRO A 41 2.65 -2.24 -19.56
N ASP A 42 2.87 -3.38 -18.90
CA ASP A 42 1.95 -4.52 -18.93
C ASP A 42 0.96 -4.46 -17.75
N PRO A 43 -0.37 -4.54 -17.99
CA PRO A 43 -1.40 -4.53 -16.94
C PRO A 43 -1.22 -5.58 -15.85
N LEU A 44 -0.79 -6.80 -16.17
CA LEU A 44 -0.54 -7.86 -15.19
C LEU A 44 0.65 -7.53 -14.29
N VAL A 45 1.70 -6.96 -14.88
CA VAL A 45 2.88 -6.50 -14.12
C VAL A 45 2.53 -5.29 -13.25
N ARG A 46 1.68 -4.37 -13.74
CA ARG A 46 1.16 -3.22 -12.97
C ARG A 46 0.37 -3.69 -11.75
N LEU A 47 -0.43 -4.74 -11.86
CA LEU A 47 -1.20 -5.29 -10.74
C LEU A 47 -0.29 -5.79 -9.61
N HIS A 48 0.78 -6.52 -9.94
CA HIS A 48 1.74 -6.96 -8.94
C HIS A 48 2.54 -5.81 -8.33
N ALA A 49 2.98 -4.86 -9.15
CA ALA A 49 3.73 -3.70 -8.70
C ALA A 49 2.89 -2.75 -7.84
N MET A 50 1.59 -2.65 -8.09
CA MET A 50 0.65 -1.84 -7.32
C MET A 50 0.26 -2.53 -6.00
N ALA A 51 -0.17 -3.79 -6.06
CA ALA A 51 -0.80 -4.46 -4.92
C ALA A 51 0.13 -4.62 -3.71
N LYS A 52 1.39 -5.03 -3.93
CA LYS A 52 2.31 -5.34 -2.83
C LYS A 52 2.67 -4.10 -2.00
N PRO A 53 3.16 -2.99 -2.61
CA PRO A 53 3.47 -1.79 -1.85
C PRO A 53 2.20 -1.12 -1.30
N GLN A 54 1.05 -1.24 -1.97
CA GLN A 54 -0.20 -0.66 -1.49
C GLN A 54 -0.70 -1.29 -0.19
N VAL A 55 -0.72 -2.63 -0.10
CA VAL A 55 -1.15 -3.33 1.12
C VAL A 55 -0.20 -3.04 2.28
N LEU A 56 1.11 -3.08 2.03
CA LEU A 56 2.11 -2.78 3.05
C LEU A 56 2.05 -1.30 3.47
N GLY A 57 1.93 -0.38 2.51
CA GLY A 57 1.82 1.06 2.77
C GLY A 57 0.64 1.39 3.70
N LEU A 58 -0.52 0.81 3.40
CA LEU A 58 -1.69 0.93 4.28
C LEU A 58 -1.45 0.30 5.65
N ALA A 59 -0.87 -0.91 5.71
CA ALA A 59 -0.59 -1.59 6.98
C ALA A 59 0.30 -0.75 7.91
N PHE A 60 1.35 -0.12 7.37
CA PHE A 60 2.22 0.79 8.12
C PHE A 60 1.47 2.05 8.58
N ALA A 61 0.63 2.65 7.74
CA ALA A 61 -0.17 3.81 8.12
C ALA A 61 -1.18 3.49 9.23
N LEU A 62 -1.84 2.34 9.14
CA LEU A 62 -2.75 1.81 10.15
C LEU A 62 -2.03 1.50 11.47
N ALA A 63 -0.85 0.89 11.41
CA ALA A 63 -0.01 0.66 12.59
C ALA A 63 0.41 1.97 13.27
N ALA A 64 0.72 3.02 12.50
CA ALA A 64 1.05 4.34 13.04
C ALA A 64 -0.12 4.93 13.84
N ILE A 65 -1.36 4.79 13.35
CA ILE A 65 -2.57 5.25 14.06
C ILE A 65 -2.71 4.52 15.41
N VAL A 66 -2.52 3.20 15.43
CA VAL A 66 -2.59 2.40 16.67
C VAL A 66 -1.52 2.84 17.67
N VAL A 67 -0.29 3.06 17.21
CA VAL A 67 0.83 3.49 18.07
C VAL A 67 0.63 4.91 18.61
N ALA A 68 0.15 5.84 17.77
CA ALA A 68 -0.05 7.23 18.15
C ALA A 68 -1.19 7.41 19.15
N VAL A 69 -2.33 6.75 18.91
CA VAL A 69 -3.54 6.92 19.73
C VAL A 69 -3.52 6.00 20.96
N TRP A 70 -3.01 4.77 20.81
CA TRP A 70 -2.90 3.76 21.88
C TRP A 70 -4.20 3.54 22.67
N THR A 71 -5.33 3.41 21.97
CA THR A 71 -6.62 3.07 22.58
C THR A 71 -7.19 1.78 21.99
N TRP A 72 -8.02 1.09 22.80
CA TRP A 72 -8.73 -0.11 22.36
C TRP A 72 -9.65 0.18 21.16
N THR A 73 -10.29 1.36 21.16
CA THR A 73 -11.14 1.82 20.06
C THR A 73 -10.36 1.94 18.75
N ALA A 74 -9.12 2.47 18.78
CA ALA A 74 -8.30 2.59 17.58
C ALA A 74 -8.03 1.21 16.95
N LEU A 75 -7.72 0.18 17.76
CA LEU A 75 -7.52 -1.18 17.26
C LEU A 75 -8.77 -1.73 16.54
N TRP A 76 -9.96 -1.57 17.13
CA TRP A 76 -11.21 -2.06 16.54
C TRP A 76 -11.64 -1.32 15.28
N VAL A 77 -11.25 -0.06 15.12
CA VAL A 77 -11.50 0.70 13.89
C VAL A 77 -10.54 0.26 12.77
N VAL A 78 -9.28 0.03 13.12
CA VAL A 78 -8.21 -0.22 12.16
C VAL A 78 -8.22 -1.67 11.65
N LEU A 79 -8.59 -2.63 12.50
CA LEU A 79 -8.60 -4.05 12.17
C LEU A 79 -9.51 -4.41 10.98
N PRO A 80 -10.78 -3.96 10.91
CA PRO A 80 -11.62 -4.19 9.75
C PRO A 80 -11.03 -3.61 8.47
N ILE A 81 -10.42 -2.42 8.51
CA ILE A 81 -9.80 -1.78 7.34
C ILE A 81 -8.71 -2.69 6.76
N MET A 82 -7.84 -3.23 7.61
CA MET A 82 -6.77 -4.13 7.18
C MET A 82 -7.32 -5.45 6.62
N VAL A 83 -8.31 -6.04 7.29
CA VAL A 83 -8.93 -7.29 6.85
C VAL A 83 -9.62 -7.10 5.50
N PHE A 84 -10.45 -6.06 5.36
CA PHE A 84 -11.12 -5.75 4.11
C PHE A 84 -10.10 -5.47 3.01
N GLN A 85 -9.04 -4.70 3.25
CA GLN A 85 -8.00 -4.46 2.25
C GLN A 85 -7.38 -5.77 1.74
N LEU A 86 -7.10 -6.72 2.63
CA LEU A 86 -6.53 -8.03 2.26
C LEU A 86 -7.46 -8.87 1.39
N PHE A 87 -8.78 -8.68 1.50
CA PHE A 87 -9.76 -9.32 0.61
C PHE A 87 -9.99 -8.52 -0.68
N LEU A 88 -10.10 -7.20 -0.59
CA LEU A 88 -10.39 -6.32 -1.71
C LEU A 88 -9.27 -6.38 -2.75
N VAL A 89 -8.00 -6.37 -2.32
CA VAL A 89 -6.85 -6.37 -3.23
C VAL A 89 -6.82 -7.60 -4.15
N PRO A 90 -6.88 -8.86 -3.67
CA PRO A 90 -6.88 -10.03 -4.55
C PRO A 90 -8.16 -10.13 -5.39
N VAL A 91 -9.32 -9.76 -4.86
CA VAL A 91 -10.59 -9.77 -5.63
C VAL A 91 -10.51 -8.79 -6.80
N SER A 92 -10.10 -7.54 -6.55
CA SER A 92 -9.91 -6.53 -7.60
C SER A 92 -8.81 -6.95 -8.59
N THR A 93 -7.70 -7.51 -8.10
CA THR A 93 -6.62 -8.00 -8.96
C THR A 93 -7.10 -9.10 -9.90
N HIS A 94 -7.86 -10.07 -9.40
CA HIS A 94 -8.42 -11.14 -10.22
C HIS A 94 -9.41 -10.62 -11.26
N MET A 95 -10.27 -9.67 -10.89
CA MET A 95 -11.22 -9.05 -11.83
C MET A 95 -10.50 -8.29 -12.94
N ILE A 96 -9.48 -7.48 -12.60
CA ILE A 96 -8.70 -6.71 -13.59
C ILE A 96 -7.89 -7.66 -14.47
N ALA A 97 -7.26 -8.69 -13.90
CA ALA A 97 -6.51 -9.68 -14.67
C ALA A 97 -7.41 -10.40 -15.70
N ARG A 98 -8.61 -10.84 -15.28
CA ARG A 98 -9.56 -11.48 -16.20
C ARG A 98 -10.06 -10.52 -17.29
N ALA A 99 -10.25 -9.25 -16.95
CA ALA A 99 -10.63 -8.23 -17.93
C ALA A 99 -9.51 -8.00 -18.96
N GLY A 100 -8.26 -7.85 -18.51
CA GLY A 100 -7.09 -7.67 -19.36
C GLY A 100 -6.85 -8.85 -20.31
N LEU A 101 -7.02 -10.08 -19.83
CA LEU A 101 -6.93 -11.28 -20.66
C LEU A 101 -7.99 -11.28 -21.78
N ARG A 102 -9.23 -10.91 -21.47
CA ARG A 102 -10.33 -10.87 -22.45
C ARG A 102 -10.19 -9.76 -23.49
N SER A 103 -9.59 -8.63 -23.11
CA SER A 103 -9.32 -7.52 -24.03
C SER A 103 -8.03 -7.70 -24.83
N ASN A 104 -7.29 -8.80 -24.61
CA ASN A 104 -5.97 -9.01 -25.20
C ASN A 104 -4.98 -7.86 -24.88
N ASP A 105 -5.15 -7.27 -23.70
CA ASP A 105 -4.39 -6.11 -23.21
C ASP A 105 -3.23 -6.58 -22.31
N TYR A 106 -2.33 -7.36 -22.88
CA TYR A 106 -1.12 -7.85 -22.22
C TYR A 106 0.00 -8.04 -23.25
N ARG A 107 1.26 -8.00 -22.79
CA ARG A 107 2.41 -7.89 -23.70
C ARG A 107 2.89 -9.28 -24.15
N HIS A 108 2.30 -9.79 -25.23
CA HIS A 108 2.64 -11.07 -25.87
C HIS A 108 4.14 -11.33 -26.07
N GLN A 109 4.88 -10.30 -26.47
CA GLN A 109 6.32 -10.38 -26.72
C GLN A 109 7.17 -10.68 -25.46
N ASP A 110 6.62 -10.50 -24.26
CA ASP A 110 7.32 -10.83 -23.00
C ASP A 110 7.00 -12.24 -22.50
N LEU A 111 6.06 -12.94 -23.14
CA LEU A 111 5.65 -14.29 -22.76
C LEU A 111 6.53 -15.32 -23.48
N LEU A 112 7.18 -16.19 -22.72
CA LEU A 112 7.92 -17.34 -23.26
C LEU A 112 6.99 -18.48 -23.70
N VAL A 113 5.86 -18.61 -22.99
CA VAL A 113 4.79 -19.58 -23.25
C VAL A 113 3.49 -18.86 -22.97
N ASP A 114 2.57 -18.90 -23.93
CA ASP A 114 1.21 -18.42 -23.77
C ASP A 114 0.26 -19.61 -23.92
N ASP A 115 -0.34 -20.04 -22.81
CA ASP A 115 -1.33 -21.12 -22.76
C ASP A 115 -2.76 -20.61 -23.00
N THR A 116 -2.92 -19.34 -23.38
CA THR A 116 -4.24 -18.73 -23.64
C THR A 116 -4.73 -18.88 -25.08
N GLU A 117 -3.91 -19.44 -25.97
CA GLU A 117 -4.25 -19.85 -27.34
C GLU A 117 -4.91 -21.25 -27.42
#